data_AF-A0AAU2GQZ9-F1
#
_entry.id   AF-A0AAU2GQZ9-F1
#
_cell.length_a   1.000
_cell.length_b   1.000
_cell.length_c   1.000
_cell.angle_alpha   90.00
_cell.angle_beta   90.00
_cell.angle_gamma   90.00
#
_symmetry.space_group_name_H-M   'P 1'
#
loop_
_entity.id
_entity.type
_entity.pdbx_description
1 polymer ?
#
loop_
_entity_poly.entity_id
_entity_poly.type
_entity_poly.pdbx_seq_one_letter_code
_entity_poly.pdbx_strand_id
1 'polypeptide(L)'
;MHRLGESHLDIATAGRAVVARHRRAPRGAGQTVRDAGHVVALEREVLASFSDRAPCKNKVRRPPSEAARAEAERLRGQQAAAGDPAERVVIDLSHYAAVADRLRTVPSPKEENTE
;
A
#
# COMPACT_ATOMS: atom_id res chain seq x y z
N MET A 1 7.31 -1.92 19.51
CA MET A 1 6.21 -2.60 20.21
C MET A 1 5.02 -1.66 20.08
N HIS A 2 4.03 -1.98 19.26
CA HIS A 2 2.89 -1.09 19.00
C HIS A 2 1.65 -1.67 19.67
N ARG A 3 0.97 -0.88 20.52
CA ARG A 3 -0.25 -1.33 21.21
C ARG A 3 -1.45 -1.16 20.28
N LEU A 4 -2.24 -2.22 20.12
CA LEU A 4 -3.51 -2.13 19.38
C LEU A 4 -4.39 -1.03 19.99
N GLY A 5 -4.69 -0.01 19.18
CA GLY A 5 -5.49 1.14 19.58
C GLY A 5 -4.73 2.45 19.71
N GLU A 6 -3.40 2.44 19.60
CA GLU A 6 -2.55 3.64 19.60
C GLU A 6 -2.78 4.49 18.34
N SER A 7 -2.75 5.82 18.52
CA SER A 7 -2.97 6.80 17.45
C SER A 7 -1.74 7.04 16.58
N HIS A 8 -0.63 6.40 16.89
CA HIS A 8 0.64 6.55 16.19
C HIS A 8 1.19 5.18 15.79
N LEU A 9 1.82 5.15 14.62
CA LEU A 9 2.56 4.00 14.11
C LEU A 9 4.03 4.34 14.13
N ASP A 10 4.81 3.51 14.82
CA ASP A 10 6.26 3.65 14.93
C ASP A 10 6.96 2.64 14.02
N ILE A 11 7.86 3.13 13.18
CA ILE A 11 8.80 2.32 12.41
C ILE A 11 10.08 2.27 13.23
N ALA A 12 10.54 1.07 13.59
CA ALA A 12 11.71 0.88 14.42
C ALA A 12 12.69 -0.12 13.79
N THR A 13 13.98 0.05 14.11
CA THR A 13 15.02 -0.93 13.74
C THR A 13 14.85 -2.23 14.54
N ALA A 14 15.55 -3.29 14.11
CA ALA A 14 15.60 -4.55 14.88
C ALA A 14 16.10 -4.33 16.33
N GLY A 15 16.97 -3.33 16.54
CA GLY A 15 17.44 -2.88 17.86
C GLY A 15 16.45 -2.00 18.64
N ARG A 16 15.20 -1.86 18.18
CA ARG A 16 14.11 -1.08 18.80
C ARG A 16 14.29 0.44 18.81
N ALA A 17 15.24 0.99 18.05
CA ALA A 17 15.33 2.43 17.85
C ALA A 17 14.22 2.90 16.88
N VAL A 18 13.40 3.87 17.29
CA VAL A 18 12.33 4.42 16.44
C VAL A 18 12.95 5.37 15.41
N VAL A 19 12.79 5.06 14.13
CA VAL A 19 13.32 5.85 13.00
C VAL A 19 12.26 6.77 12.38
N ALA A 20 10.98 6.45 12.56
CA ALA A 20 9.89 7.31 12.14
C ALA A 20 8.64 7.05 12.99
N ARG A 21 7.88 8.10 13.26
CA ARG A 21 6.57 8.05 13.91
C ARG A 21 5.55 8.74 13.03
N HIS A 22 4.43 8.06 12.77
CA HIS A 22 3.36 8.57 11.92
C HIS A 22 2.04 8.58 12.69
N ARG A 23 1.30 9.69 12.60
CA ARG A 23 -0.05 9.74 13.16
C ARG A 23 -0.97 8.89 12.27
N ARG A 24 -1.84 8.10 12.88
CA ARG A 24 -2.85 7.31 12.16
C ARG A 24 -4.08 8.18 11.92
N ALA A 25 -4.75 7.98 10.79
CA ALA A 25 -6.07 8.54 10.57
C ALA A 25 -7.08 7.92 11.56
N PRO A 26 -8.28 8.51 11.73
CA PRO A 26 -9.31 7.95 12.60
C PRO A 26 -9.58 6.46 12.33
N ARG A 27 -10.06 5.76 13.36
CA ARG A 27 -10.37 4.32 13.26
C ARG A 27 -11.33 4.07 12.10
N GLY A 28 -11.04 3.05 11.29
CA GLY A 28 -11.82 2.70 10.10
C GLY A 28 -11.33 3.35 8.79
N ALA A 29 -10.47 4.38 8.83
CA ALA A 29 -10.02 5.06 7.61
C ALA A 29 -8.90 4.32 6.86
N GLY A 30 -8.22 3.35 7.48
CA GLY A 30 -7.14 2.55 6.86
C GLY A 30 -5.89 3.35 6.44
N GLN A 31 -5.79 4.63 6.80
CA GLN A 31 -4.75 5.54 6.32
C GLN A 31 -3.81 6.01 7.43
N THR A 32 -2.56 6.31 7.06
CA THR A 32 -1.60 7.03 7.90
C THR A 32 -1.56 8.49 7.47
N VAL A 33 -1.55 9.40 8.44
CA VAL A 33 -1.29 10.82 8.24
C VAL A 33 0.22 10.99 8.23
N ARG A 34 0.78 11.33 7.06
CA ARG A 34 2.20 11.63 6.93
C ARG A 34 2.54 12.88 7.74
N ASP A 35 3.68 12.82 8.43
CA ASP A 35 4.23 13.98 9.13
C ASP A 35 4.69 15.03 8.11
N ALA A 36 4.49 16.31 8.41
CA ALA A 36 4.85 17.40 7.50
C ALA A 36 6.35 17.43 7.18
N GLY A 37 7.22 17.14 8.16
CA GLY A 37 8.66 17.05 7.95
C GLY A 37 9.02 15.90 7.02
N HIS A 38 8.34 14.76 7.15
CA HIS A 38 8.54 13.63 6.25
C HIS A 38 8.10 13.93 4.81
N VAL A 39 6.99 14.66 4.62
CA VAL A 39 6.55 15.09 3.29
C VAL A 39 7.62 15.94 2.62
N VAL A 40 8.17 16.94 3.34
CA VAL A 40 9.23 17.81 2.81
C VAL A 40 10.50 17.04 2.50
N ALA A 41 10.92 16.12 3.37
CA ALA A 41 12.12 15.31 3.13
C ALA A 41 11.96 14.40 1.89
N LEU A 42 10.80 13.76 1.75
CA LEU A 42 10.49 12.91 0.60
C LEU A 42 10.41 13.73 -0.69
N GLU A 43 9.73 14.88 -0.66
CA GLU A 43 9.61 15.77 -1.80
C GLU A 43 10.99 16.23 -2.28
N ARG A 44 11.86 16.65 -1.36
CA ARG A 44 13.23 17.07 -1.68
C ARG A 44 14.02 15.96 -2.40
N GLU A 45 13.97 14.74 -1.90
CA GLU A 45 14.70 13.62 -2.49
C GLU A 45 14.15 13.22 -3.86
N VAL A 46 12.81 13.20 -3.98
CA VAL A 46 12.14 12.94 -5.25
C VAL A 46 12.53 13.98 -6.29
N LEU A 47 12.47 15.27 -5.94
CA LEU A 47 12.88 16.36 -6.84
C LEU A 47 14.36 16.28 -7.20
N ALA A 48 15.24 15.90 -6.27
CA ALA A 48 16.66 15.71 -6.54
C ALA A 48 16.95 14.54 -7.51
N SER A 49 16.07 13.54 -7.58
CA SER A 49 16.19 12.41 -8.51
C SER A 49 15.80 12.76 -9.95
N PHE A 50 15.03 13.83 -10.16
CA PHE A 50 14.70 14.32 -11.48
C PHE A 50 15.88 15.06 -12.11
N SER A 51 15.94 15.00 -13.43
CA SER A 51 17.00 15.64 -14.20
C SER A 51 16.41 16.68 -15.13
N ASP A 52 16.95 17.90 -15.09
CA ASP A 52 16.62 18.98 -16.02
C ASP A 52 17.25 18.80 -17.41
N ARG A 53 17.71 17.58 -17.74
CA ARG A 53 18.23 17.27 -19.08
C ARG A 53 17.15 17.58 -20.10
N ALA A 54 17.60 18.14 -21.22
CA ALA A 54 16.72 18.39 -22.35
C ALA A 54 15.90 17.13 -22.69
N PRO A 55 14.58 17.27 -22.91
CA PRO A 55 13.75 16.16 -23.38
C PRO A 55 14.42 15.51 -24.60
N CYS A 56 14.24 14.19 -24.74
CA CYS A 56 14.74 13.51 -25.92
C CYS A 56 14.19 14.18 -27.19
N LYS A 57 15.09 14.66 -28.07
CA LYS A 57 14.72 15.38 -29.32
C LYS A 57 13.68 14.62 -30.15
N ASN A 58 13.73 13.29 -30.09
CA ASN A 58 12.73 12.38 -30.65
C ASN A 58 12.33 11.34 -29.60
N LYS A 59 11.08 10.86 -29.67
CA LYS A 59 10.61 9.66 -28.94
C LYS A 59 11.32 8.41 -29.47
N VAL A 60 12.58 8.24 -29.10
CA VAL A 60 13.33 7.02 -29.40
C VAL A 60 12.82 5.93 -28.47
N ARG A 61 12.32 4.82 -29.02
CA ARG A 61 12.00 3.62 -28.24
C ARG A 61 13.29 3.01 -27.72
N ARG A 62 13.77 3.48 -26.56
CA ARG A 62 14.92 2.87 -25.89
C ARG A 62 14.46 1.55 -25.28
N PRO A 63 15.13 0.42 -25.58
CA PRO A 63 14.88 -0.81 -24.85
C PRO A 63 15.22 -0.61 -23.36
N PRO A 64 14.65 -1.43 -22.46
CA PRO A 64 15.06 -1.45 -21.05
C PRO A 64 16.58 -1.60 -20.92
N SER A 65 17.18 -0.87 -19.98
CA SER A 65 18.61 -1.03 -19.68
C SER A 65 18.90 -2.43 -19.12
N GLU A 66 20.15 -2.85 -19.15
CA GLU A 66 20.59 -4.11 -18.54
C GLU A 66 20.21 -4.18 -17.05
N ALA A 67 20.44 -3.10 -16.30
CA ALA A 67 20.04 -3.00 -14.90
C ALA A 67 18.52 -3.16 -14.71
N ALA A 68 17.70 -2.58 -15.61
CA ALA A 68 16.25 -2.74 -15.56
C ALA A 68 15.82 -4.18 -15.86
N ARG A 69 16.51 -4.87 -16.78
CA ARG A 69 16.26 -6.29 -17.07
C ARG A 69 16.63 -7.19 -15.89
N ALA A 70 17.80 -6.98 -15.29
CA ALA A 70 18.25 -7.71 -14.12
C ALA A 70 17.28 -7.55 -12.94
N GLU A 71 16.81 -6.32 -12.70
CA GLU A 71 15.81 -6.03 -11.67
C GLU A 71 14.47 -6.72 -11.96
N ALA A 72 14.02 -6.74 -13.21
CA ALA A 72 12.79 -7.45 -13.60
C ALA A 72 12.91 -8.98 -13.43
N GLU A 73 14.09 -9.55 -13.63
CA GLU A 73 14.37 -10.98 -13.33
C GLU A 73 14.36 -11.24 -11.82
N ARG A 74 14.96 -10.35 -11.03
CA ARG A 74 14.94 -10.41 -9.56
C ARG A 74 13.51 -10.41 -9.02
N LEU A 75 12.67 -9.50 -9.50
CA LEU A 75 11.27 -9.40 -9.09
C LEU A 75 10.47 -10.65 -9.47
N ARG A 76 10.67 -11.20 -10.68
CA ARG A 76 10.01 -12.45 -11.11
C ARG A 76 10.47 -13.65 -10.29
N GLY A 77 11.77 -13.76 -9.99
CA GLY A 77 12.30 -14.81 -9.11
C GLY A 77 11.73 -14.73 -7.69
N GLN A 78 11.54 -13.52 -7.16
CA GLN A 78 10.89 -13.29 -5.87
C GLN A 78 9.40 -13.64 -5.89
N GLN A 79 8.69 -13.35 -6.98
CA GLN A 79 7.30 -13.77 -7.15
C GLN A 79 7.18 -15.29 -7.24
N ALA A 80 8.07 -15.96 -7.97
CA ALA A 80 8.09 -17.42 -8.04
C ALA A 80 8.39 -18.07 -6.67
N ALA A 81 9.34 -17.52 -5.90
CA ALA A 81 9.62 -17.97 -4.54
C ALA A 81 8.47 -17.68 -3.55
N ALA A 82 7.69 -16.63 -3.83
CA ALA A 82 6.48 -16.32 -3.10
C ALA A 82 5.29 -17.19 -3.55
N GLY A 83 5.39 -18.05 -4.57
CA GLY A 83 4.24 -18.72 -5.19
C GLY A 83 3.43 -17.78 -6.08
N ASP A 84 2.73 -18.33 -7.08
CA ASP A 84 1.96 -17.53 -8.03
C ASP A 84 0.90 -16.70 -7.29
N PRO A 85 0.92 -15.36 -7.38
CA PRO A 85 -0.11 -14.52 -6.77
C PRO A 85 -1.51 -14.86 -7.29
N ALA A 86 -1.64 -15.39 -8.51
CA ALA A 86 -2.93 -15.87 -9.03
C ALA A 86 -3.42 -17.16 -8.32
N GLU A 87 -2.50 -18.02 -7.87
CA GLU A 87 -2.82 -19.16 -6.98
C GLU A 87 -3.27 -18.70 -5.59
N ARG A 88 -2.71 -17.59 -5.10
CA ARG A 88 -3.09 -17.00 -3.80
C ARG A 88 -4.38 -16.19 -3.84
N VAL A 89 -4.75 -15.68 -5.01
CA VAL A 89 -5.93 -14.83 -5.21
C VAL A 89 -6.93 -15.57 -6.11
N VAL A 90 -7.39 -16.73 -5.63
CA VAL A 90 -8.61 -17.33 -6.17
C VAL A 90 -9.79 -16.52 -5.65
N ILE A 91 -10.20 -15.51 -6.41
CA ILE A 91 -11.44 -14.78 -6.15
C ILE A 91 -12.58 -15.70 -6.61
N ASP A 92 -13.23 -16.36 -5.65
CA ASP A 92 -14.49 -17.05 -5.92
C ASP A 92 -15.60 -16.02 -6.14
N LEU A 93 -15.90 -15.77 -7.42
CA LEU A 93 -16.95 -14.84 -7.82
C LEU A 93 -18.35 -15.29 -7.36
N SER A 94 -18.55 -16.59 -7.14
CA SER A 94 -19.81 -17.15 -6.63
C SER A 94 -19.96 -16.81 -5.14
N HIS A 95 -18.89 -16.95 -4.37
CA HIS A 95 -18.85 -16.52 -2.97
C HIS A 95 -19.09 -15.01 -2.84
N TYR A 96 -18.43 -14.20 -3.70
CA TYR A 96 -18.65 -12.76 -3.74
C TYR A 96 -20.12 -12.40 -4.04
N ALA A 97 -20.72 -13.03 -5.06
CA ALA A 97 -22.12 -12.80 -5.42
C ALA A 97 -23.07 -13.13 -4.26
N ALA A 98 -22.85 -14.26 -3.57
CA ALA A 98 -23.66 -14.65 -2.42
C ALA A 98 -23.58 -13.66 -1.24
N VAL A 99 -22.39 -13.10 -0.97
CA VAL A 99 -22.23 -12.05 0.05
C VAL A 99 -22.91 -10.76 -0.38
N ALA A 100 -22.73 -10.35 -1.64
CA ALA A 100 -23.37 -9.15 -2.18
C ALA A 100 -24.90 -9.23 -2.12
N ASP A 101 -25.49 -10.38 -2.43
CA ASP A 101 -26.94 -10.59 -2.33
C ASP A 101 -27.46 -10.50 -0.89
N ARG A 102 -26.72 -11.04 0.09
CA ARG A 102 -27.07 -10.90 1.52
C ARG A 102 -27.03 -9.44 2.00
N LEU A 103 -26.17 -8.62 1.40
CA LEU A 103 -26.00 -7.21 1.75
C LEU A 103 -26.96 -6.28 0.99
N ARG A 104 -27.68 -6.76 -0.04
CA ARG A 104 -28.67 -5.97 -0.78
C ARG A 104 -29.92 -5.64 0.03
N THR A 105 -30.20 -6.40 1.08
CA THR A 105 -31.31 -6.15 1.99
C THR A 105 -30.81 -5.43 3.24
N VAL A 106 -31.25 -4.19 3.44
CA VAL A 106 -31.06 -3.49 4.72
C VAL A 106 -31.86 -4.24 5.78
N PRO A 107 -31.24 -4.73 6.87
CA PRO A 107 -32.01 -5.28 7.99
C PRO A 107 -32.91 -4.17 8.54
N SER A 108 -34.21 -4.42 8.63
CA SER A 108 -35.11 -3.50 9.34
C SER A 108 -34.57 -3.28 10.75
N PRO A 109 -34.55 -2.03 11.26
CA PRO A 109 -34.16 -1.77 12.64
C PRO A 109 -35.01 -2.67 13.54
N LYS A 110 -34.37 -3.45 14.42
CA LYS A 110 -35.11 -4.17 15.46
C LYS A 110 -35.72 -3.11 16.36
N GLU A 111 -37.04 -3.08 16.45
CA GLU A 111 -37.75 -2.30 17.47
C GLU A 111 -37.31 -2.85 18.82
N GLU A 112 -36.49 -2.06 19.52
CA GLU A 112 -36.03 -2.34 20.87
C GLU A 112 -37.23 -2.09 21.80
N ASN A 113 -37.97 -3.15 22.09
CA ASN A 113 -39.11 -3.12 22.98
C ASN A 113 -38.62 -2.68 24.37
N THR A 114 -39.02 -1.49 24.79
CA THR A 114 -38.75 -0.94 26.11
C THR A 114 -39.85 -1.42 27.05
N GLU A 115 -39.49 -2.31 27.98
CA GLU A 115 -40.22 -2.56 29.23
C GLU A 115 -39.22 -2.65 30.39
#